data_AF-A0A0E0DP96-F1
#
_entry.id   AF-A0A0E0DP96-F1
#
_cell.length_a   1.000
_cell.length_b   1.000
_cell.length_c   1.000
_cell.angle_alpha   90.00
_cell.angle_beta   90.00
_cell.angle_gamma   90.00
#
_symmetry.space_group_name_H-M   'P 1'
#
loop_
_entity.id
_entity.type
_entity.pdbx_description
1 polymer ?
#
loop_
_entity_poly.entity_id
_entity_poly.type
_entity_poly.pdbx_seq_one_letter_code
_entity_poly.pdbx_strand_id
1 'polypeptide(L)'
;MGGGPSRLGLPRLLMAVALVLLALCGFGVHGRNHIHKKPHGGGGGGGRQHRGGGTVVSSPAVPPADEQTQPPGIVPSDPAIPAQPEQCVFDVRAFGAVGDGTTDDTEAFRAAWRAACAVESAVISVPSDGTFTITTTTFTGPCKPGLVFQVDGVLMPPDGPDCWPPSDNRRQWLVFSNLDGLTLCGAGTIEGNGEGWWNLPCKPHRGPNGSTLRGPCDSPTVRITITITMSTN
;
A
#
# COMPACT_ATOMS: atom_id res chain seq x y z
N MET A 1 41.02 49.28 19.45
CA MET A 1 39.66 48.70 19.44
C MET A 1 39.31 48.37 17.99
N GLY A 2 39.10 47.10 17.68
CA GLY A 2 38.81 46.65 16.32
C GLY A 2 38.68 45.13 16.27
N GLY A 3 37.65 44.59 16.94
CA GLY A 3 37.32 43.16 16.86
C GLY A 3 36.61 42.89 15.53
N GLY A 4 37.29 42.18 14.62
CA GLY A 4 36.69 41.68 13.38
C GLY A 4 35.76 40.48 13.65
N PRO A 5 34.73 40.27 12.81
CA PRO A 5 33.74 39.22 13.03
C PRO A 5 34.36 37.83 12.84
N SER A 6 34.22 36.99 13.86
CA SER A 6 34.63 35.59 13.87
C SER A 6 33.93 34.81 12.76
N ARG A 7 34.70 34.31 11.78
CA ARG A 7 34.20 33.38 10.75
C ARG A 7 33.78 32.07 11.43
N LEU A 8 32.49 31.76 11.38
CA LEU A 8 31.96 30.48 11.85
C LEU A 8 32.47 29.36 10.95
N GLY A 9 33.26 28.43 11.51
CA GLY A 9 33.80 27.30 10.76
C GLY A 9 32.70 26.37 10.26
N LEU A 10 32.90 25.82 9.06
CA LEU A 10 32.03 24.86 8.37
C LEU A 10 31.44 23.73 9.26
N PRO A 11 32.15 23.12 10.24
CA PRO A 11 31.54 22.10 11.11
C PRO A 11 30.48 22.68 12.07
N ARG A 12 30.59 23.96 12.45
CA ARG A 12 29.58 24.63 13.29
C ARG A 12 28.34 25.00 12.49
N LEU A 13 28.50 25.28 11.19
CA LEU A 13 27.38 25.51 10.28
C LEU A 13 26.58 24.22 10.05
N LEU A 14 27.27 23.08 9.85
CA LEU A 14 26.63 21.77 9.67
C LEU A 14 25.85 21.32 10.92
N MET A 15 26.40 21.54 12.11
CA MET A 15 25.70 21.27 13.38
C MET A 15 24.46 22.17 13.57
N ALA A 16 24.54 23.44 13.18
CA ALA A 16 23.39 24.35 13.24
C ALA A 16 22.28 23.93 12.25
N VAL A 17 22.64 23.50 11.04
CA VAL A 17 21.66 23.00 10.04
C VAL A 17 20.98 21.70 10.51
N ALA A 18 21.73 20.77 11.11
CA ALA A 18 21.18 19.53 11.64
C ALA A 18 20.18 19.76 12.79
N LEU A 19 20.46 20.72 13.68
CA LEU A 19 19.55 21.11 14.77
C LEU A 19 18.28 21.79 14.26
N VAL A 20 18.36 22.58 13.19
CA VAL A 20 17.20 23.20 12.54
C VAL A 20 16.33 22.15 11.83
N LEU A 21 16.93 21.15 11.18
CA LEU A 21 16.19 20.07 10.53
C LEU A 21 15.45 19.16 11.54
N LEU A 22 16.07 18.87 12.69
CA LEU A 22 15.42 18.12 13.77
C LEU A 22 14.23 18.88 14.38
N ALA A 23 14.30 20.21 14.44
CA ALA A 23 13.20 21.04 14.94
C ALA A 23 12.02 21.16 13.95
N LEU A 24 12.28 21.03 12.64
CA LEU A 24 11.22 21.07 11.61
C LEU A 24 10.48 19.74 11.45
N CYS A 25 11.04 18.63 11.91
CA CYS A 25 10.38 17.32 11.92
C CYS A 25 9.54 17.05 13.18
N GLY A 26 9.51 17.97 14.15
CA GLY A 26 8.95 17.75 15.49
C GLY A 26 7.50 18.18 15.73
N PHE A 27 6.77 18.72 14.73
CA PHE A 27 5.43 19.26 14.95
C PHE A 27 4.33 18.39 14.33
N GLY A 28 3.64 17.64 15.20
CA GLY A 28 2.19 17.49 15.11
C GLY A 28 1.65 16.13 14.69
N VAL A 29 1.63 15.16 15.61
CA VAL A 29 0.67 14.05 15.52
C VAL A 29 -0.63 14.50 16.21
N HIS A 30 -1.64 14.90 15.43
CA HIS A 30 -3.00 15.12 15.95
C HIS A 30 -3.76 13.78 15.93
N GLY A 31 -3.91 13.16 17.10
CA GLY A 31 -4.81 12.02 17.27
C GLY A 31 -6.27 12.47 17.13
N ARG A 32 -6.97 12.03 16.09
CA ARG A 32 -8.43 12.18 15.95
C ARG A 32 -9.13 10.98 16.57
N ASN A 33 -9.74 11.18 17.75
CA ASN A 33 -10.73 10.27 18.30
C ASN A 33 -12.04 10.40 17.52
N HIS A 34 -12.52 9.32 16.91
CA HIS A 34 -13.87 9.24 16.36
C HIS A 34 -14.79 8.53 17.37
N ILE A 35 -15.72 9.30 17.94
CA ILE A 35 -16.83 8.79 18.75
C ILE A 35 -17.92 8.28 17.80
N HIS A 36 -18.23 6.99 17.87
CA HIS A 36 -19.37 6.39 17.18
C HIS A 36 -20.69 7.00 17.66
N LYS A 37 -21.41 7.71 16.78
CA LYS A 37 -22.86 7.93 16.93
C LYS A 37 -23.59 6.85 16.14
N LYS A 38 -24.38 6.04 16.84
CA LYS A 38 -25.37 5.13 16.25
C LYS A 38 -26.49 5.94 15.58
N PRO A 39 -26.94 5.59 14.36
CA PRO A 39 -28.21 6.08 13.85
C PRO A 39 -29.35 5.14 14.29
N HIS A 40 -30.38 5.74 14.89
CA HIS A 40 -31.70 5.14 15.07
C HIS A 40 -32.48 5.24 13.75
N GLY A 41 -33.23 4.18 13.42
CA GLY A 41 -33.94 4.04 12.17
C GLY A 41 -35.36 4.62 12.13
N GLY A 42 -35.92 4.57 10.91
CA GLY A 42 -37.33 4.27 10.63
C GLY A 42 -38.33 5.43 10.62
N GLY A 43 -38.91 5.72 9.45
CA GLY A 43 -40.12 6.54 9.31
C GLY A 43 -40.37 6.95 7.86
N GLY A 44 -41.47 6.48 7.26
CA GLY A 44 -41.74 6.54 5.82
C GLY A 44 -42.70 7.64 5.34
N GLY A 45 -43.18 7.45 4.09
CA GLY A 45 -44.21 8.24 3.39
C GLY A 45 -43.59 9.21 2.36
N GLY A 46 -44.01 9.33 1.10
CA GLY A 46 -45.17 8.83 0.37
C GLY A 46 -45.57 9.89 -0.69
N GLY A 47 -45.71 9.49 -1.96
CA GLY A 47 -46.40 10.23 -3.04
C GLY A 47 -45.54 11.21 -3.87
N ARG A 48 -45.91 11.61 -5.08
CA ARG A 48 -46.81 11.13 -6.14
C ARG A 48 -46.45 11.95 -7.40
N GLN A 49 -46.55 11.30 -8.56
CA GLN A 49 -46.52 11.76 -9.96
C GLN A 49 -46.65 13.27 -10.27
N HIS A 50 -45.88 13.75 -11.25
CA HIS A 50 -46.41 14.62 -12.31
C HIS A 50 -45.79 14.29 -13.67
N ARG A 51 -46.65 14.36 -14.67
CA ARG A 51 -46.56 13.85 -16.04
C ARG A 51 -46.61 15.05 -16.99
N GLY A 52 -45.79 15.03 -18.05
CA GLY A 52 -45.82 15.94 -19.20
C GLY A 52 -44.46 15.87 -19.90
N GLY A 53 -44.29 15.42 -21.14
CA GLY A 53 -45.19 15.43 -22.29
C GLY A 53 -44.67 16.49 -23.27
N GLY A 54 -43.87 16.09 -24.27
CA GLY A 54 -43.38 16.99 -25.32
C GLY A 54 -42.22 16.41 -26.14
N THR A 55 -42.55 15.76 -27.24
CA THR A 55 -41.64 15.30 -28.30
C THR A 55 -41.27 16.46 -29.24
N VAL A 56 -39.99 16.60 -29.59
CA VAL A 56 -39.59 17.07 -30.93
C VAL A 56 -38.25 16.45 -31.32
N VAL A 57 -38.29 15.62 -32.35
CA VAL A 57 -37.14 15.13 -33.12
C VAL A 57 -36.74 16.22 -34.11
N SER A 58 -35.46 16.54 -34.21
CA SER A 58 -34.78 16.96 -35.45
C SER A 58 -33.25 16.97 -35.27
N SER A 59 -32.57 16.17 -36.08
CA SER A 59 -31.16 16.28 -36.50
C SER A 59 -31.17 16.18 -38.04
N PRO A 60 -30.10 16.49 -38.81
CA PRO A 60 -28.72 16.82 -38.42
C PRO A 60 -28.16 18.09 -39.13
N ALA A 61 -26.95 18.56 -38.76
CA ALA A 61 -26.14 19.42 -39.64
C ALA A 61 -24.63 19.23 -39.40
N VAL A 62 -23.93 18.92 -40.49
CA VAL A 62 -22.47 18.87 -40.71
C VAL A 62 -22.29 19.28 -42.20
N PRO A 63 -21.18 19.87 -42.71
CA PRO A 63 -20.10 20.73 -42.18
C PRO A 63 -20.02 22.09 -42.98
N PRO A 64 -18.88 22.82 -43.02
CA PRO A 64 -17.82 22.47 -43.97
C PRO A 64 -16.42 22.42 -43.35
N ALA A 65 -15.59 21.57 -43.96
CA ALA A 65 -14.15 21.62 -43.89
C ALA A 65 -13.66 22.89 -44.60
N ASP A 66 -12.60 23.51 -44.06
CA ASP A 66 -11.65 24.17 -44.93
C ASP A 66 -10.23 23.91 -44.44
N GLU A 67 -9.42 23.71 -45.44
CA GLU A 67 -8.12 23.07 -45.49
C GLU A 67 -7.03 24.13 -45.36
N GLN A 68 -6.07 23.96 -44.45
CA GLN A 68 -4.73 24.50 -44.63
C GLN A 68 -3.67 23.47 -44.25
N THR A 69 -3.30 22.74 -45.29
CA THR A 69 -2.07 21.97 -45.46
C THR A 69 -0.84 22.86 -45.33
N GLN A 70 0.11 22.51 -44.46
CA GLN A 70 1.52 22.93 -44.60
C GLN A 70 2.47 21.86 -44.01
N PRO A 71 3.37 21.23 -44.80
CA PRO A 71 4.44 20.34 -44.32
C PRO A 71 5.81 21.06 -44.26
N PRO A 72 6.89 20.41 -43.81
CA PRO A 72 7.26 20.09 -42.44
C PRO A 72 8.36 21.06 -41.92
N GLY A 73 8.13 21.68 -40.77
CA GLY A 73 9.18 22.42 -40.07
C GLY A 73 9.99 21.47 -39.19
N ILE A 74 11.26 21.26 -39.54
CA ILE A 74 12.25 20.61 -38.66
C ILE A 74 12.38 21.50 -37.42
N VAL A 75 11.72 21.13 -36.32
CA VAL A 75 12.04 21.68 -35.00
C VAL A 75 13.25 20.92 -34.45
N PRO A 76 14.35 21.61 -34.09
CA PRO A 76 15.53 20.97 -33.52
C PRO A 76 15.17 20.17 -32.28
N SER A 77 15.75 18.96 -32.19
CA SER A 77 15.60 18.02 -31.08
C SER A 77 15.72 18.72 -29.73
N ASP A 78 14.66 18.65 -28.94
CA ASP A 78 14.73 18.91 -27.51
C ASP A 78 15.83 18.00 -26.93
N PRO A 79 16.73 18.50 -26.06
CA PRO A 79 17.69 17.64 -25.38
C PRO A 79 16.91 16.60 -24.61
N ALA A 80 17.05 15.33 -25.02
CA ALA A 80 16.40 14.20 -24.37
C ALA A 80 16.64 14.28 -22.86
N ILE A 81 15.57 14.57 -22.11
CA ILE A 81 15.50 14.26 -20.69
C ILE A 81 15.89 12.78 -20.61
N PRO A 82 16.88 12.38 -19.78
CA PRO A 82 17.16 10.98 -19.59
C PRO A 82 15.86 10.33 -19.13
N ALA A 83 15.27 9.49 -20.00
CA ALA A 83 14.09 8.72 -19.66
C ALA A 83 14.41 8.04 -18.34
N GLN A 84 13.66 8.42 -17.29
CA GLN A 84 13.76 7.71 -16.03
C GLN A 84 13.48 6.24 -16.34
N PRO A 85 14.17 5.28 -15.71
CA PRO A 85 13.86 3.87 -15.93
C PRO A 85 12.36 3.70 -15.70
N GLU A 86 11.65 3.33 -16.77
CA GLU A 86 10.21 3.08 -16.75
C GLU A 86 9.98 1.99 -15.69
N GLN A 87 9.43 2.38 -14.54
CA GLN A 87 9.16 1.43 -13.46
C GLN A 87 8.10 0.45 -13.97
N CYS A 88 8.44 -0.84 -13.97
CA CYS A 88 7.49 -1.88 -14.39
C CYS A 88 6.48 -2.08 -13.26
N VAL A 89 5.25 -1.60 -13.45
CA VAL A 89 4.18 -1.72 -12.44
C VAL A 89 3.40 -3.02 -12.65
N PHE A 90 3.32 -3.82 -11.60
CA PHE A 90 2.59 -5.08 -11.50
C PHE A 90 1.42 -4.88 -10.53
N ASP A 91 0.31 -4.37 -11.04
CA ASP A 91 -0.94 -4.26 -10.28
C ASP A 91 -1.48 -5.67 -9.98
N VAL A 92 -1.70 -5.99 -8.71
CA VAL A 92 -2.20 -7.31 -8.28
C VAL A 92 -3.55 -7.69 -8.94
N ARG A 93 -4.38 -6.71 -9.32
CA ARG A 93 -5.65 -6.96 -10.04
C ARG A 93 -5.42 -7.46 -11.46
N ALA A 94 -4.32 -7.05 -12.11
CA ALA A 94 -3.94 -7.59 -13.41
C ALA A 94 -3.57 -9.09 -13.34
N PHE A 95 -3.34 -9.61 -12.13
CA PHE A 95 -3.08 -11.02 -11.83
C PHE A 95 -4.30 -11.74 -11.24
N GLY A 96 -5.47 -11.10 -11.22
CA GLY A 96 -6.74 -11.69 -10.79
C GLY A 96 -7.15 -11.41 -9.36
N ALA A 97 -6.46 -10.49 -8.64
CA ALA A 97 -6.90 -10.08 -7.32
C ALA A 97 -8.24 -9.33 -7.42
N VAL A 98 -9.17 -9.62 -6.52
CA VAL A 98 -10.49 -8.99 -6.46
C VAL A 98 -10.48 -7.76 -5.56
N GLY A 99 -9.87 -7.86 -4.37
CA GLY A 99 -9.76 -6.74 -3.45
C GLY A 99 -11.08 -6.35 -2.76
N ASP A 100 -11.96 -7.31 -2.51
CA ASP A 100 -13.26 -7.13 -1.83
C ASP A 100 -13.24 -7.42 -0.31
N GLY A 101 -12.08 -7.79 0.24
CA GLY A 101 -11.85 -8.13 1.65
C GLY A 101 -12.30 -9.53 2.06
N THR A 102 -12.81 -10.33 1.13
CA THR A 102 -13.38 -11.66 1.40
C THR A 102 -12.82 -12.76 0.52
N THR A 103 -12.51 -12.44 -0.74
CA THR A 103 -11.90 -13.35 -1.70
C THR A 103 -10.43 -13.58 -1.32
N ASP A 104 -9.98 -14.84 -1.42
CA ASP A 104 -8.59 -15.18 -1.24
C ASP A 104 -7.77 -14.76 -2.48
N ASP A 105 -7.05 -13.65 -2.34
CA ASP A 105 -6.23 -13.04 -3.39
C ASP A 105 -4.80 -13.60 -3.42
N THR A 106 -4.49 -14.63 -2.63
CA THR A 106 -3.12 -15.15 -2.44
C THR A 106 -2.43 -15.53 -3.75
N GLU A 107 -3.11 -16.21 -4.66
CA GLU A 107 -2.50 -16.63 -5.93
C GLU A 107 -2.23 -15.46 -6.87
N ALA A 108 -3.08 -14.43 -6.88
CA ALA A 108 -2.85 -13.23 -7.65
C ALA A 108 -1.60 -12.48 -7.16
N PHE A 109 -1.44 -12.36 -5.85
CA PHE A 109 -0.25 -11.77 -5.24
C PHE A 109 1.02 -12.58 -5.53
N ARG A 110 0.95 -13.92 -5.46
CA ARG A 110 2.07 -14.80 -5.83
C ARG A 110 2.45 -14.66 -7.30
N ALA A 111 1.46 -14.53 -8.18
CA ALA A 111 1.71 -14.34 -9.61
C ALA A 111 2.32 -12.98 -9.91
N ALA A 112 1.80 -11.90 -9.32
CA ALA A 112 2.37 -10.55 -9.43
C ALA A 112 3.81 -10.53 -8.91
N TRP A 113 4.08 -11.16 -7.76
CA TRP A 113 5.42 -11.29 -7.20
C TRP A 113 6.39 -11.99 -8.15
N ARG A 114 6.01 -13.15 -8.71
CA ARG A 114 6.87 -13.88 -9.66
C ARG A 114 7.20 -13.04 -10.89
N ALA A 115 6.23 -12.29 -11.41
CA ALA A 115 6.43 -11.44 -12.58
C ALA A 115 7.35 -10.25 -12.27
N ALA A 116 7.11 -9.55 -11.15
CA ALA A 116 7.92 -8.42 -10.72
C ALA A 116 9.35 -8.82 -10.37
N CYS A 117 9.53 -9.94 -9.69
CA CYS A 117 10.83 -10.44 -9.26
C CYS A 117 11.79 -10.74 -10.43
N ALA A 118 11.24 -10.96 -11.65
CA ALA A 118 12.00 -11.29 -12.85
C ALA A 118 12.59 -10.06 -13.58
N VAL A 119 12.20 -8.83 -13.21
CA VAL A 119 12.63 -7.60 -13.91
C VAL A 119 13.19 -6.56 -12.93
N GLU A 120 14.09 -5.71 -13.42
CA GLU A 120 14.69 -4.63 -12.62
C GLU A 120 13.69 -3.50 -12.38
N SER A 121 13.83 -2.81 -11.24
CA SER A 121 13.02 -1.63 -10.90
C SER A 121 11.50 -1.86 -10.97
N ALA A 122 11.07 -3.06 -10.58
CA ALA A 122 9.66 -3.45 -10.55
C ALA A 122 8.91 -2.89 -9.34
N VAL A 123 7.64 -2.52 -9.52
CA VAL A 123 6.72 -2.13 -8.45
C VAL A 123 5.55 -3.09 -8.44
N ILE A 124 5.38 -3.85 -7.37
CA ILE A 124 4.13 -4.57 -7.10
C ILE A 124 3.18 -3.56 -6.44
N SER A 125 2.04 -3.30 -7.07
CA SER A 125 1.07 -2.29 -6.62
C SER A 125 -0.16 -2.96 -6.02
N VAL A 126 -0.49 -2.56 -4.78
CA VAL A 126 -1.74 -2.90 -4.09
C VAL A 126 -2.63 -1.65 -4.05
N PRO A 127 -3.65 -1.56 -4.93
CA PRO A 127 -4.46 -0.34 -5.13
C PRO A 127 -5.20 0.16 -3.88
N SER A 128 -5.31 1.49 -3.75
CA SER A 128 -5.90 2.17 -2.59
C SER A 128 -7.39 1.96 -2.39
N ASP A 129 -8.11 1.58 -3.43
CA ASP A 129 -9.54 1.31 -3.43
C ASP A 129 -9.88 -0.16 -3.15
N GLY A 130 -8.90 -0.98 -2.75
CA GLY A 130 -9.08 -2.40 -2.49
C GLY A 130 -8.73 -2.82 -1.06
N THR A 131 -9.42 -3.87 -0.60
CA THR A 131 -9.07 -4.64 0.59
C THR A 131 -8.74 -6.06 0.16
N PHE A 132 -7.50 -6.48 0.30
CA PHE A 132 -7.00 -7.74 -0.25
C PHE A 132 -6.76 -8.72 0.89
N THR A 133 -7.45 -9.87 0.83
CA THR A 133 -7.27 -10.93 1.81
C THR A 133 -6.30 -11.96 1.25
N ILE A 134 -5.17 -12.16 1.94
CA ILE A 134 -4.18 -13.19 1.57
C ILE A 134 -3.88 -14.08 2.78
N THR A 135 -3.70 -15.37 2.54
CA THR A 135 -3.36 -16.36 3.57
C THR A 135 -1.85 -16.53 3.70
N THR A 136 -1.36 -17.60 4.35
CA THR A 136 0.08 -17.81 4.56
C THR A 136 0.84 -17.73 3.23
N THR A 137 1.70 -16.72 3.11
CA THR A 137 2.44 -16.44 1.89
C THR A 137 3.89 -16.07 2.20
N THR A 138 4.78 -16.80 1.53
CA THR A 138 6.21 -16.49 1.49
C THR A 138 6.58 -15.97 0.12
N PHE A 139 6.97 -14.69 0.07
CA PHE A 139 7.58 -14.05 -1.07
C PHE A 139 9.10 -14.28 -1.01
N THR A 140 9.57 -15.13 -1.91
CA THR A 140 10.95 -15.62 -1.93
C THR A 140 11.70 -15.07 -3.13
N GLY A 141 12.94 -14.62 -2.90
CA GLY A 141 13.89 -14.27 -3.95
C GLY A 141 14.87 -15.40 -4.30
N PRO A 142 15.95 -15.10 -5.05
CA PRO A 142 16.45 -13.77 -5.34
C PRO A 142 15.60 -13.05 -6.39
N CYS A 143 15.47 -11.74 -6.25
CA CYS A 143 14.83 -10.87 -7.25
C CYS A 143 15.86 -9.92 -7.87
N LYS A 144 15.52 -9.36 -9.02
CA LYS A 144 16.29 -8.28 -9.63
C LYS A 144 16.31 -7.02 -8.74
N PRO A 145 17.36 -6.19 -8.81
CA PRO A 145 17.47 -4.99 -7.99
C PRO A 145 16.32 -3.99 -8.20
N GLY A 146 16.02 -3.23 -7.16
CA GLY A 146 15.01 -2.15 -7.21
C GLY A 146 13.56 -2.62 -7.12
N LEU A 147 13.32 -3.81 -6.56
CA LEU A 147 11.96 -4.30 -6.31
C LEU A 147 11.28 -3.50 -5.20
N VAL A 148 10.09 -2.98 -5.50
CA VAL A 148 9.22 -2.25 -4.57
C VAL A 148 7.92 -3.03 -4.39
N PHE A 149 7.50 -3.20 -3.15
CA PHE A 149 6.17 -3.67 -2.77
C PHE A 149 5.40 -2.48 -2.19
N GLN A 150 4.49 -1.91 -2.97
CA GLN A 150 3.76 -0.68 -2.64
C GLN A 150 2.33 -1.01 -2.20
N VAL A 151 2.02 -0.74 -0.93
CA VAL A 151 0.71 -0.98 -0.32
C VAL A 151 -0.02 0.34 -0.12
N ASP A 152 -0.94 0.68 -1.03
CA ASP A 152 -1.80 1.85 -0.89
C ASP A 152 -3.22 1.49 -0.42
N GLY A 153 -3.66 0.24 -0.64
CA GLY A 153 -4.90 -0.31 -0.12
C GLY A 153 -4.78 -0.94 1.27
N VAL A 154 -5.66 -1.89 1.56
CA VAL A 154 -5.59 -2.72 2.78
C VAL A 154 -5.15 -4.13 2.40
N LEU A 155 -4.13 -4.66 3.08
CA LEU A 155 -3.71 -6.05 2.99
C LEU A 155 -3.97 -6.72 4.34
N MET A 156 -4.75 -7.81 4.37
CA MET A 156 -5.17 -8.46 5.61
C MET A 156 -5.16 -9.99 5.53
N PRO A 157 -5.03 -10.71 6.65
CA PRO A 157 -5.23 -12.15 6.68
C PRO A 157 -6.71 -12.50 6.84
N PRO A 158 -7.08 -13.79 6.74
CA PRO A 158 -8.35 -14.26 7.26
C PRO A 158 -8.54 -13.86 8.73
N ASP A 159 -9.76 -13.46 9.08
CA ASP A 159 -10.09 -12.90 10.39
C ASP A 159 -10.17 -13.98 11.49
N GLY A 160 -9.09 -14.12 12.26
CA GLY A 160 -9.01 -15.02 13.40
C GLY A 160 -8.62 -16.47 13.10
N PRO A 161 -8.39 -17.28 14.15
CA PRO A 161 -7.72 -18.59 14.07
C PRO A 161 -8.46 -19.69 13.28
N ASP A 162 -9.78 -19.58 13.19
CA ASP A 162 -10.65 -20.61 12.62
C ASP A 162 -10.94 -20.38 11.14
N CYS A 163 -10.60 -19.19 10.61
CA CYS A 163 -10.85 -18.80 9.22
C CYS A 163 -9.70 -19.15 8.27
N TRP A 164 -8.59 -19.67 8.80
CA TRP A 164 -7.41 -19.98 8.00
C TRP A 164 -7.53 -21.35 7.33
N PRO A 165 -7.03 -21.51 6.08
CA PRO A 165 -7.00 -22.81 5.42
C PRO A 165 -6.30 -23.88 6.29
N PRO A 166 -6.85 -25.10 6.41
CA PRO A 166 -6.23 -26.16 7.22
C PRO A 166 -4.83 -26.56 6.75
N SER A 167 -4.52 -26.34 5.47
CA SER A 167 -3.22 -26.59 4.86
C SER A 167 -2.15 -25.56 5.24
N ASP A 168 -2.54 -24.41 5.78
CA ASP A 168 -1.63 -23.30 6.00
C ASP A 168 -0.84 -23.43 7.31
N ASN A 169 0.41 -23.00 7.25
CA ASN A 169 1.19 -22.77 8.47
C ASN A 169 0.72 -21.49 9.16
N ARG A 170 -0.29 -21.63 10.01
CA ARG A 170 -0.88 -20.55 10.83
C ARG A 170 0.09 -19.89 11.82
N ARG A 171 1.38 -20.20 11.79
CA ARG A 171 2.43 -19.50 12.55
C ARG A 171 3.11 -18.39 11.75
N GLN A 172 2.87 -18.31 10.44
CA GLN A 172 3.45 -17.32 9.56
C GLN A 172 2.36 -16.80 8.62
N TRP A 173 2.18 -15.48 8.58
CA TRP A 173 1.26 -14.86 7.65
C TRP A 173 1.99 -14.38 6.40
N LEU A 174 2.70 -13.27 6.52
CA LEU A 174 3.36 -12.59 5.42
C LEU A 174 4.87 -12.63 5.66
N VAL A 175 5.58 -13.35 4.79
CA VAL A 175 7.03 -13.56 4.91
C VAL A 175 7.73 -13.10 3.65
N PHE A 176 8.71 -12.22 3.80
CA PHE A 176 9.66 -11.86 2.75
C PHE A 176 11.00 -12.53 3.08
N SER A 177 11.57 -13.26 2.12
CA SER A 177 12.79 -14.05 2.36
C SER A 177 13.74 -14.10 1.16
N ASN A 178 15.04 -14.17 1.45
CA ASN A 178 16.10 -14.22 0.44
C ASN A 178 16.05 -13.06 -0.57
N LEU A 179 15.90 -11.84 -0.05
CA LEU A 179 15.82 -10.61 -0.84
C LEU A 179 16.99 -9.70 -0.54
N ASP A 180 17.48 -9.04 -1.59
CA ASP A 180 18.48 -7.99 -1.50
C ASP A 180 17.87 -6.70 -2.06
N GLY A 181 17.72 -5.68 -1.21
CA GLY A 181 17.19 -4.38 -1.62
C GLY A 181 15.66 -4.30 -1.88
N LEU A 182 14.82 -5.12 -1.23
CA LEU A 182 13.36 -4.93 -1.26
C LEU A 182 12.98 -3.61 -0.55
N THR A 183 12.16 -2.80 -1.20
CA THR A 183 11.48 -1.65 -0.56
C THR A 183 10.02 -1.98 -0.28
N LEU A 184 9.56 -1.80 0.97
CA LEU A 184 8.15 -1.86 1.35
C LEU A 184 7.67 -0.43 1.66
N CYS A 185 6.69 0.08 0.92
CA CYS A 185 6.19 1.44 1.06
C CYS A 185 4.68 1.54 0.75
N GLY A 186 4.14 2.75 0.75
CA GLY A 186 2.74 3.05 0.40
C GLY A 186 1.99 3.76 1.53
N ALA A 187 0.83 4.33 1.19
CA ALA A 187 -0.02 5.08 2.13
C ALA A 187 -1.12 4.23 2.80
N GLY A 188 -1.17 2.94 2.45
CA GLY A 188 -2.19 2.00 2.86
C GLY A 188 -1.93 1.35 4.22
N THR A 189 -2.56 0.18 4.44
CA THR A 189 -2.53 -0.52 5.72
C THR A 189 -2.23 -2.01 5.53
N ILE A 190 -1.31 -2.53 6.34
CA ILE A 190 -1.18 -3.98 6.57
C ILE A 190 -1.93 -4.27 7.87
N GLU A 191 -3.15 -4.77 7.75
CA GLU A 191 -4.01 -5.10 8.89
C GLU A 191 -3.73 -6.54 9.32
N GLY A 192 -3.44 -6.75 10.61
CA GLY A 192 -3.01 -8.05 11.12
C GLY A 192 -4.14 -8.94 11.65
N ASN A 193 -5.36 -8.41 11.84
CA ASN A 193 -6.50 -9.08 12.49
C ASN A 193 -6.09 -9.86 13.76
N GLY A 194 -5.30 -9.20 14.61
CA GLY A 194 -4.62 -9.85 15.75
C GLY A 194 -5.53 -10.22 16.91
N GLU A 195 -6.70 -9.58 17.03
CA GLU A 195 -7.57 -9.69 18.21
C GLU A 195 -7.98 -11.15 18.50
N GLY A 196 -8.46 -11.88 17.50
CA GLY A 196 -8.84 -13.29 17.66
C GLY A 196 -7.68 -14.16 18.19
N TRP A 197 -6.44 -13.84 17.81
CA TRP A 197 -5.25 -14.57 18.23
C TRP A 197 -4.78 -14.21 19.65
N TRP A 198 -4.90 -12.93 20.05
CA TRP A 198 -4.64 -12.53 21.43
C TRP A 198 -5.70 -13.08 22.38
N ASN A 199 -6.92 -13.30 21.89
CA ASN A 199 -8.03 -13.76 22.71
C ASN A 199 -8.04 -15.29 22.97
N LEU A 200 -7.04 -16.02 22.48
CA LEU A 200 -6.92 -17.46 22.70
C LEU A 200 -6.77 -17.81 24.19
N PRO A 201 -7.37 -18.92 24.69
CA PRO A 201 -7.41 -19.26 26.11
C PRO A 201 -6.03 -19.40 26.77
N CYS A 202 -5.05 -19.82 26.00
CA CYS A 202 -3.70 -20.04 26.50
C CYS A 202 -2.81 -18.78 26.51
N LYS A 203 -3.36 -17.61 26.16
CA LYS A 203 -2.62 -16.37 26.36
C LYS A 203 -2.64 -15.98 27.85
N PRO A 204 -1.52 -15.54 28.43
CA PRO A 204 -1.42 -15.28 29.88
C PRO A 204 -2.45 -14.30 30.42
N HIS A 205 -2.88 -13.32 29.62
CA HIS A 205 -3.88 -12.33 30.05
C HIS A 205 -5.32 -12.87 30.05
N ARG A 206 -5.54 -14.15 29.68
CA ARG A 206 -6.85 -14.80 29.63
C ARG A 206 -7.10 -15.77 30.77
N GLY A 207 -6.08 -16.16 31.54
CA GLY A 207 -6.28 -16.98 32.74
C GLY A 207 -6.32 -16.17 34.03
N PRO A 208 -6.83 -16.77 35.13
CA PRO A 208 -6.84 -16.16 36.45
C PRO A 208 -5.42 -15.73 36.86
N ASN A 209 -5.26 -14.52 37.41
CA ASN A 209 -3.98 -13.99 37.89
C ASN A 209 -2.85 -13.99 36.84
N GLY A 210 -3.17 -13.86 35.54
CA GLY A 210 -2.14 -13.85 34.49
C GLY A 210 -1.64 -15.24 34.08
N SER A 211 -2.37 -16.31 34.44
CA SER A 211 -2.05 -17.68 34.03
C SER A 211 -2.53 -17.99 32.60
N THR A 212 -2.02 -19.08 32.01
CA THR A 212 -2.51 -19.60 30.73
C THR A 212 -3.54 -20.70 30.99
N LEU A 213 -4.69 -20.66 30.29
CA LEU A 213 -5.62 -21.80 30.30
C LEU A 213 -5.17 -22.84 29.26
N ARG A 214 -5.55 -24.10 29.45
CA ARG A 214 -5.30 -25.14 28.43
C ARG A 214 -6.13 -24.81 27.18
N GLY A 215 -5.52 -24.90 26.00
CA GLY A 215 -6.19 -24.71 24.73
C GLY A 215 -5.21 -24.62 23.56
N PRO A 216 -5.70 -24.66 22.30
CA PRO A 216 -4.87 -24.42 21.11
C PRO A 216 -4.27 -23.01 21.13
N CYS A 217 -3.00 -22.90 20.73
CA CYS A 217 -2.19 -21.67 20.87
C CYS A 217 -1.48 -21.22 19.60
N ASP A 218 -1.69 -21.93 18.49
CA ASP A 218 -1.05 -21.52 17.25
C ASP A 218 -1.53 -20.10 16.94
N SER A 219 -0.60 -19.18 16.70
CA SER A 219 -0.88 -17.82 16.32
C SER A 219 0.11 -17.39 15.25
N PRO A 220 -0.33 -16.69 14.20
CA PRO A 220 0.53 -16.28 13.12
C PRO A 220 1.39 -15.15 13.64
N THR A 221 2.65 -15.22 13.24
CA THR A 221 3.57 -14.11 13.37
C THR A 221 3.74 -13.52 11.97
N VAL A 222 3.61 -12.21 11.85
CA VAL A 222 4.15 -11.51 10.69
C VAL A 222 5.65 -11.52 10.84
N ARG A 223 6.36 -12.19 9.92
CA ARG A 223 7.83 -12.30 9.98
C ARG A 223 8.43 -11.65 8.75
N ILE A 224 8.77 -10.38 8.89
CA ILE A 224 9.60 -9.68 7.91
C ILE A 224 11.06 -10.02 8.25
N THR A 225 11.66 -10.92 7.47
CA THR A 225 13.11 -11.19 7.60
C THR A 225 13.84 -10.27 6.63
N ILE A 226 14.27 -9.10 7.13
CA ILE A 226 15.18 -8.23 6.38
C ILE A 226 16.57 -8.86 6.50
N THR A 227 16.97 -9.66 5.51
CA THR A 227 18.38 -10.04 5.37
C THR A 227 19.11 -8.84 4.81
N ILE A 228 19.79 -8.07 5.68
CA ILE A 228 20.73 -7.05 5.22
C ILE A 228 21.98 -7.80 4.73
N THR A 229 22.04 -8.10 3.43
CA THR A 229 23.30 -8.49 2.80
C THR A 229 24.16 -7.23 2.69
N MET A 230 25.10 -7.05 3.63
CA MET A 230 26.16 -6.06 3.44
C MET A 230 27.07 -6.56 2.32
N SER A 231 26.86 -6.08 1.09
CA SER A 231 27.83 -6.27 0.01
C SER A 231 29.03 -5.40 0.32
N THR A 232 30.11 -6.01 0.81
CA THR A 232 31.41 -5.35 0.88
C THR A 232 31.96 -5.26 -0.54
N ASN A 233 31.98 -4.05 -1.12
CA ASN A 233 32.88 -3.72 -2.22
C ASN A 233 34.24 -3.29 -1.67
#